data_AF-A0A383B676-F1
#
_entry.id   AF-A0A383B676-F1
#
_cell.length_a   1.000
_cell.length_b   1.000
_cell.length_c   1.000
_cell.angle_alpha   90.00
_cell.angle_beta   90.00
_cell.angle_gamma   90.00
#
_symmetry.space_group_name_H-M   'P 1'
#
loop_
_entity.id
_entity.type
_entity.pdbx_description
1 polymer ?
#
loop_
_entity_poly.entity_id
_entity_poly.type
_entity_poly.pdbx_seq_one_letter_code
_entity_poly.pdbx_strand_id
1 'polypeptide(L)'
;MDAPLVLTTRLNPSEIDKEALNVDCSWNYSRAFYEATLSQPHSREVRGLVDLVGDRLGSIGDLRGYGWTHDSGSLDAGPQNSAYKTLVTMKDKLNGQLELGSMLRSVSVDGVAKQVIESHFLPDMRGNLMAFTRQKVRCVKCGESYRRMPLAGKCIRQISEGTQGFSGIGISESSICGGNVILTVSEGAVRKYIQVTQKIMEEYGVDDYTKHRVGWMVSSVDSLFTNDRVTVMTLEDFI
;
A
#
# COMPACT_ATOMS: atom_id res chain seq x y z
N MET A 1 -3.25 -19.51 -3.58
CA MET A 1 -3.72 -20.30 -2.43
C MET A 1 -3.50 -21.75 -2.78
N ASP A 2 -2.89 -22.50 -1.88
CA ASP A 2 -2.63 -23.93 -2.08
C ASP A 2 -3.89 -24.75 -1.81
N ALA A 3 -3.98 -25.92 -2.44
CA ALA A 3 -5.08 -26.85 -2.24
C ALA A 3 -4.95 -27.56 -0.87
N PRO A 4 -6.05 -27.78 -0.14
CA PRO A 4 -5.99 -28.51 1.13
C PRO A 4 -5.65 -29.98 0.86
N LEU A 5 -4.43 -30.39 1.24
CA LEU A 5 -3.94 -31.76 1.05
C LEU A 5 -4.46 -32.74 2.12
N VAL A 6 -4.72 -32.24 3.33
CA VAL A 6 -5.21 -33.03 4.47
C VAL A 6 -6.25 -32.21 5.23
N LEU A 7 -7.30 -32.87 5.71
CA LEU A 7 -8.32 -32.27 6.56
C LEU A 7 -8.21 -32.82 7.97
N THR A 8 -8.05 -31.93 8.94
CA THR A 8 -8.11 -32.27 10.36
C THR A 8 -9.57 -32.40 10.79
N THR A 9 -9.93 -33.55 11.36
CA THR A 9 -11.31 -33.85 11.80
C THR A 9 -11.54 -33.56 13.27
N ARG A 10 -10.47 -33.38 14.05
CA ARG A 10 -10.50 -33.08 15.48
C ARG A 10 -9.49 -31.99 15.79
N LEU A 11 -9.87 -31.10 16.70
CA LEU A 11 -8.97 -30.09 17.24
C LEU A 11 -8.23 -30.68 18.45
N ASN A 12 -6.91 -30.65 18.40
CA ASN A 12 -6.04 -30.95 19.54
C ASN A 12 -5.45 -29.63 20.05
N PRO A 13 -5.85 -29.12 21.23
CA PRO A 13 -5.39 -27.84 21.77
C PRO A 13 -3.86 -27.66 21.80
N SER A 14 -3.12 -28.75 21.99
CA SER A 14 -1.65 -28.75 22.01
C SER A 14 -1.00 -28.55 20.63
N GLU A 15 -1.74 -28.81 19.56
CA GLU A 15 -1.28 -28.68 18.16
C GLU A 15 -1.71 -27.35 17.52
N ILE A 16 -2.47 -26.54 18.25
CA ILE A 16 -2.92 -25.22 17.79
C ILE A 16 -1.74 -24.24 17.84
N ASP A 17 -1.87 -23.16 17.07
CA ASP A 17 -0.91 -22.07 17.08
C ASP A 17 -0.64 -21.53 18.51
N LYS A 18 0.62 -21.16 18.76
CA LYS A 18 1.09 -20.70 20.07
C LYS A 18 0.44 -19.40 20.52
N GLU A 19 -0.10 -18.60 19.59
CA GLU A 19 -0.83 -17.38 19.92
C GLU A 19 -2.12 -17.68 20.69
N ALA A 20 -2.81 -18.77 20.37
CA ALA A 20 -4.03 -19.19 21.06
C ALA A 20 -3.79 -19.50 22.55
N LEU A 21 -2.57 -19.91 22.91
CA LEU A 21 -2.20 -20.23 24.29
C LEU A 21 -2.10 -18.98 25.20
N ASN A 22 -2.05 -17.79 24.61
CA ASN A 22 -1.99 -16.52 25.34
C ASN A 22 -3.34 -15.83 25.46
N VAL A 23 -4.43 -16.48 25.06
CA VAL A 23 -5.78 -15.97 25.24
C VAL A 23 -6.17 -16.10 26.72
N ASP A 24 -6.74 -15.03 27.25
CA ASP A 24 -7.28 -14.98 28.60
C ASP A 24 -8.68 -15.62 28.67
N CYS A 25 -8.91 -16.39 29.72
CA CYS A 25 -10.12 -17.17 29.95
C CYS A 25 -10.88 -16.75 31.20
N SER A 26 -10.48 -15.65 31.84
CA SER A 26 -11.03 -15.16 33.09
C SER A 26 -12.41 -14.50 32.88
N TRP A 27 -13.35 -14.75 33.79
CA TRP A 27 -14.65 -14.05 33.80
C TRP A 27 -14.56 -12.61 34.32
N ASN A 28 -13.60 -12.35 35.19
CA ASN A 28 -13.28 -11.03 35.71
C ASN A 28 -11.79 -10.98 36.06
N TYR A 29 -11.20 -9.79 36.03
CA TYR A 29 -9.83 -9.61 36.52
C TYR A 29 -9.81 -9.38 38.01
N SER A 30 -8.79 -9.95 38.66
CA SER A 30 -8.56 -9.78 40.08
C SER A 30 -8.17 -8.34 40.40
N ARG A 31 -8.54 -7.87 41.60
CA ARG A 31 -8.08 -6.57 42.12
C ARG A 31 -6.55 -6.46 42.13
N ALA A 32 -5.87 -7.54 42.50
CA ALA A 32 -4.41 -7.61 42.53
C ALA A 32 -3.80 -7.34 41.16
N PHE A 33 -4.40 -7.85 40.09
CA PHE A 33 -3.97 -7.56 38.72
C PHE A 33 -4.08 -6.07 38.41
N TYR A 34 -5.23 -5.44 38.68
CA TYR A 34 -5.41 -4.00 38.45
C TYR A 34 -4.42 -3.14 39.25
N GLU A 35 -4.21 -3.44 40.53
CA GLU A 35 -3.25 -2.70 41.37
C GLU A 35 -1.81 -2.89 40.88
N ALA A 36 -1.45 -4.10 40.44
CA ALA A 36 -0.13 -4.37 39.87
C ALA A 36 0.14 -3.56 38.60
N THR A 37 -0.88 -3.24 37.79
CA THR A 37 -0.66 -2.44 36.56
C THR A 37 -0.16 -1.01 36.84
N LEU A 38 -0.37 -0.48 38.04
CA LEU A 38 0.08 0.87 38.42
C LEU A 38 1.61 1.01 38.40
N SER A 39 2.35 -0.05 38.72
CA SER A 39 3.82 -0.05 38.65
C SER A 39 4.36 -0.35 37.25
N GLN A 40 3.47 -0.54 36.26
CA GLN A 40 3.80 -0.90 34.87
C GLN A 40 4.80 -2.08 34.76
N PRO A 41 4.57 -3.20 35.47
CA PRO A 41 5.46 -4.35 35.42
C PRO A 41 5.40 -5.01 34.05
N HIS A 42 6.42 -5.80 33.71
CA HIS A 42 6.38 -6.56 32.48
C HIS A 42 5.30 -7.65 32.54
N SER A 43 4.62 -7.93 31.44
CA SER A 43 3.47 -8.87 31.40
C SER A 43 3.81 -10.28 31.90
N ARG A 44 5.07 -10.70 31.79
CA ARG A 44 5.55 -11.99 32.32
C ARG A 44 5.51 -12.08 33.84
N GLU A 45 5.69 -10.98 34.55
CA GLU A 45 5.74 -10.94 36.02
C GLU A 45 4.34 -11.08 36.62
N VAL A 46 3.33 -10.55 35.93
CA VAL A 46 1.92 -10.60 36.34
C VAL A 46 1.14 -11.75 35.70
N ARG A 47 1.79 -12.60 34.89
CA ARG A 47 1.15 -13.72 34.18
C ARG A 47 0.36 -14.62 35.12
N GLY A 48 0.91 -14.93 36.31
CA GLY A 48 0.25 -15.81 37.28
C GLY A 48 -1.01 -15.24 37.93
N LEU A 49 -1.34 -13.96 37.69
CA LEU A 49 -2.57 -13.33 38.20
C LEU A 49 -3.75 -13.44 37.21
N VAL A 50 -3.51 -13.92 35.99
CA VAL A 50 -4.49 -14.03 34.90
C VAL A 50 -4.55 -15.49 34.44
N ASP A 51 -5.76 -15.98 34.15
CA ASP A 51 -5.98 -17.34 33.70
C ASP A 51 -5.86 -17.44 32.18
N LEU A 52 -4.82 -18.13 31.69
CA LEU A 52 -4.53 -18.27 30.27
C LEU A 52 -4.81 -19.69 29.76
N VAL A 53 -5.16 -19.81 28.47
CA VAL A 53 -5.38 -21.12 27.81
C VAL A 53 -4.18 -22.05 28.01
N GLY A 54 -2.95 -21.54 27.89
CA GLY A 54 -1.74 -22.33 28.05
C GLY A 54 -1.59 -22.99 29.42
N ASP A 55 -2.16 -22.40 30.47
CA ASP A 55 -2.05 -22.90 31.84
C ASP A 55 -3.10 -24.00 32.12
N ARG A 56 -4.11 -24.14 31.24
CA ARG A 56 -5.16 -25.14 31.34
C ARG A 56 -4.81 -26.45 30.64
N LEU A 57 -3.85 -26.41 29.69
CA LEU A 57 -3.45 -27.54 28.82
C LEU A 57 -3.30 -28.87 29.57
N GLY A 58 -3.91 -29.92 29.02
CA GLY A 58 -3.97 -31.27 29.59
C GLY A 58 -5.14 -31.50 30.56
N SER A 59 -5.96 -30.47 30.82
CA SER A 59 -7.14 -30.58 31.69
C SER A 59 -8.45 -30.49 30.91
N ILE A 60 -9.58 -30.67 31.59
CA ILE A 60 -10.92 -30.44 31.00
C ILE A 60 -11.09 -28.97 30.57
N GLY A 61 -10.31 -28.06 31.17
CA GLY A 61 -10.30 -26.63 30.87
C GLY A 61 -9.82 -26.27 29.47
N ASP A 62 -9.21 -27.20 28.72
CA ASP A 62 -8.71 -26.98 27.35
C ASP A 62 -9.83 -26.80 26.32
N LEU A 63 -11.01 -27.34 26.62
CA LEU A 63 -12.14 -27.39 25.71
C LEU A 63 -13.34 -26.60 26.21
N ARG A 64 -13.42 -26.29 27.52
CA ARG A 64 -14.61 -25.73 28.15
C ARG A 64 -14.26 -24.77 29.29
N GLY A 65 -15.20 -23.89 29.62
CA GLY A 65 -15.10 -23.01 30.78
C GLY A 65 -14.31 -21.72 30.52
N TYR A 66 -14.24 -21.28 29.27
CA TYR A 66 -13.72 -19.96 28.94
C TYR A 66 -14.74 -18.88 29.28
N GLY A 67 -14.31 -17.92 30.09
CA GLY A 67 -15.06 -16.71 30.38
C GLY A 67 -14.74 -15.59 29.39
N TRP A 68 -15.51 -14.52 29.50
CA TRP A 68 -15.22 -13.24 28.86
C TRP A 68 -15.55 -12.12 29.85
N THR A 69 -14.86 -10.99 29.75
CA THR A 69 -14.97 -9.91 30.73
C THR A 69 -16.03 -8.87 30.40
N HIS A 70 -16.37 -8.70 29.12
CA HIS A 70 -17.29 -7.66 28.65
C HIS A 70 -18.33 -8.28 27.72
N ASP A 71 -19.61 -8.13 28.06
CA ASP A 71 -20.69 -8.43 27.13
C ASP A 71 -20.70 -7.41 25.99
N SER A 72 -20.68 -7.91 24.77
CA SER A 72 -20.97 -7.12 23.58
C SER A 72 -22.43 -7.33 23.17
N GLY A 73 -23.00 -6.37 22.43
CA GLY A 73 -24.30 -6.55 21.77
C GLY A 73 -24.22 -7.62 20.67
N SER A 74 -25.12 -7.57 19.69
CA SER A 74 -25.05 -8.47 18.53
C SER A 74 -23.68 -8.39 17.86
N LEU A 75 -23.09 -9.55 17.54
CA LEU A 75 -21.73 -9.66 16.98
C LEU A 75 -21.59 -8.93 15.63
N ASP A 76 -22.70 -8.68 14.95
CA ASP A 76 -22.82 -8.06 13.64
C ASP A 76 -23.34 -6.61 13.70
N ALA A 77 -23.44 -6.01 14.88
CA ALA A 77 -23.98 -4.65 15.05
C ALA A 77 -23.13 -3.53 14.41
N GLY A 78 -21.92 -3.84 13.93
CA GLY A 78 -21.01 -2.89 13.29
C GLY A 78 -21.32 -2.61 11.81
N PRO A 79 -20.64 -1.62 11.20
CA PRO A 79 -20.77 -1.35 9.77
C PRO A 79 -20.26 -2.54 8.94
N GLN A 80 -21.07 -3.02 8.00
CA GLN A 80 -20.75 -4.19 7.17
C GLN A 80 -19.54 -3.98 6.24
N ASN A 81 -19.30 -2.75 5.81
CA ASN A 81 -18.18 -2.39 4.93
C ASN A 81 -17.38 -1.25 5.54
N SER A 82 -16.06 -1.30 5.39
CA SER A 82 -15.20 -0.20 5.77
C SER A 82 -15.36 0.98 4.82
N ALA A 83 -15.30 2.20 5.37
CA ALA A 83 -15.33 3.43 4.57
C ALA A 83 -14.20 3.47 3.53
N TYR A 84 -13.07 2.80 3.81
CA TYR A 84 -11.96 2.67 2.87
C TYR A 84 -12.33 1.96 1.56
N LYS A 85 -13.29 1.02 1.59
CA LYS A 85 -13.76 0.30 0.41
C LYS A 85 -14.81 1.09 -0.38
N THR A 86 -15.62 1.90 0.30
CA THR A 86 -16.64 2.73 -0.34
C THR A 86 -16.05 3.93 -1.08
N LEU A 87 -14.94 4.48 -0.58
CA LEU A 87 -14.22 5.57 -1.24
C LEU A 87 -13.44 5.02 -2.46
N VAL A 88 -13.70 5.55 -3.65
CA VAL A 88 -13.14 5.05 -4.90
C VAL A 88 -11.75 5.64 -5.16
N THR A 89 -11.60 6.96 -5.00
CA THR A 89 -10.34 7.62 -5.36
C THR A 89 -9.38 7.73 -4.18
N MET A 90 -8.08 7.75 -4.47
CA MET A 90 -7.04 7.95 -3.47
C MET A 90 -7.17 9.34 -2.80
N LYS A 91 -7.59 10.36 -3.57
CA LYS A 91 -7.82 11.72 -3.05
C LYS A 91 -8.90 11.71 -1.97
N ASP A 92 -10.02 11.02 -2.22
CA ASP A 92 -11.12 10.94 -1.26
C ASP A 92 -10.71 10.18 0.01
N LYS A 93 -9.94 9.09 -0.15
CA LYS A 93 -9.41 8.31 0.98
C LYS A 93 -8.52 9.15 1.88
N LEU A 94 -7.64 9.93 1.27
CA LEU A 94 -6.73 10.79 2.01
C LEU A 94 -7.49 11.94 2.69
N ASN A 95 -8.42 12.58 1.99
CA ASN A 95 -9.24 13.64 2.58
C ASN A 95 -10.04 13.11 3.78
N GLY A 96 -10.67 11.93 3.64
CA GLY A 96 -11.40 11.30 4.75
C GLY A 96 -10.49 10.94 5.94
N GLN A 97 -9.22 10.55 5.69
CA GLN A 97 -8.24 10.33 6.75
C GLN A 97 -7.89 11.64 7.49
N LEU A 98 -7.66 12.74 6.76
CA LEU A 98 -7.29 14.03 7.37
C LEU A 98 -8.48 14.70 8.06
N GLU A 99 -9.69 14.57 7.52
CA GLU A 99 -10.94 15.04 8.13
C GLU A 99 -11.25 14.26 9.43
N LEU A 100 -11.03 12.94 9.44
CA LEU A 100 -11.11 12.18 10.69
C LEU A 100 -10.05 12.65 11.70
N GLY A 101 -8.84 12.94 11.23
CA GLY A 101 -7.78 13.51 12.05
C GLY A 101 -8.19 14.84 12.69
N SER A 102 -8.87 15.72 11.96
CA SER A 102 -9.28 17.04 12.47
C SER A 102 -10.41 16.97 13.49
N MET A 103 -11.23 15.92 13.44
CA MET A 103 -12.27 15.65 14.44
C MET A 103 -11.70 15.06 15.75
N LEU A 104 -10.59 14.32 15.67
CA LEU A 104 -10.06 13.58 16.81
C LEU A 104 -9.09 14.42 17.65
N ARG A 105 -9.40 14.62 18.93
CA ARG A 105 -8.52 15.34 19.88
C ARG A 105 -7.14 14.67 20.07
N SER A 106 -7.05 13.35 19.92
CA SER A 106 -5.82 12.60 20.11
C SER A 106 -4.87 12.66 18.92
N VAL A 107 -5.26 13.28 17.81
CA VAL A 107 -4.52 13.29 16.55
C VAL A 107 -4.16 14.71 16.16
N SER A 108 -2.88 14.95 15.87
CA SER A 108 -2.40 16.20 15.29
C SER A 108 -2.39 16.06 13.76
N VAL A 109 -3.24 16.84 13.09
CA VAL A 109 -3.47 16.70 11.64
C VAL A 109 -2.28 17.15 10.82
N ASP A 110 -1.61 18.21 11.27
CA ASP A 110 -0.35 18.71 10.74
C ASP A 110 0.75 17.63 10.78
N GLY A 111 0.84 16.89 11.90
CA GLY A 111 1.77 15.77 12.04
C GLY A 111 1.45 14.62 11.09
N VAL A 112 0.18 14.24 10.95
CA VAL A 112 -0.26 13.19 10.02
C VAL A 112 -0.02 13.60 8.57
N ALA A 113 -0.37 14.84 8.20
CA ALA A 113 -0.17 15.37 6.86
C ALA A 113 1.32 15.36 6.49
N LYS A 114 2.19 15.86 7.39
CA LYS A 114 3.63 15.80 7.23
C LYS A 114 4.11 14.36 7.02
N GLN A 115 3.70 13.43 7.88
CA GLN A 115 4.15 12.05 7.84
C GLN A 115 3.75 11.39 6.51
N VAL A 116 2.52 11.59 6.04
CA VAL A 116 2.05 11.06 4.74
C VAL A 116 2.89 11.60 3.57
N ILE A 117 3.19 12.90 3.57
CA ILE A 117 3.99 13.51 2.52
C ILE A 117 5.42 12.96 2.52
N GLU A 118 6.05 12.84 3.69
CA GLU A 118 7.44 12.42 3.81
C GLU A 118 7.67 10.93 3.59
N SER A 119 6.76 10.08 4.07
CA SER A 119 6.92 8.62 4.01
C SER A 119 6.35 8.00 2.74
N HIS A 120 5.31 8.60 2.14
CA HIS A 120 4.65 8.03 0.97
C HIS A 120 4.83 8.88 -0.29
N PHE A 121 4.44 10.16 -0.28
CA PHE A 121 4.37 10.94 -1.52
C PHE A 121 5.72 11.36 -2.06
N LEU A 122 6.60 11.92 -1.24
CA LEU A 122 7.95 12.31 -1.66
C LEU A 122 8.77 11.11 -2.16
N PRO A 123 8.79 9.95 -1.48
CA PRO A 123 9.46 8.76 -1.97
C PRO A 123 8.89 8.26 -3.30
N ASP A 124 7.57 8.24 -3.47
CA ASP A 124 6.92 7.77 -4.70
C ASP A 124 7.19 8.73 -5.88
N MET A 125 7.01 10.04 -5.70
CA MET A 125 7.34 11.04 -6.73
C MET A 125 8.81 10.96 -7.15
N ARG A 126 9.73 10.88 -6.18
CA ARG A 126 11.17 10.74 -6.46
C ARG A 126 11.49 9.42 -7.16
N GLY A 127 10.89 8.32 -6.72
CA GLY A 127 11.05 6.99 -7.31
C GLY A 127 10.59 6.98 -8.76
N ASN A 128 9.41 7.51 -9.03
CA ASN A 128 8.83 7.59 -10.37
C ASN A 128 9.65 8.52 -11.28
N LEU A 129 10.14 9.66 -10.79
CA LEU A 129 11.01 10.57 -11.55
C LEU A 129 12.34 9.89 -11.93
N MET A 130 12.98 9.21 -10.97
CA MET A 130 14.23 8.46 -11.22
C MET A 130 14.01 7.28 -12.15
N ALA A 131 12.86 6.60 -12.04
CA ALA A 131 12.47 5.54 -12.96
C ALA A 131 12.24 6.10 -14.36
N PHE A 132 11.53 7.22 -14.51
CA PHE A 132 11.24 7.87 -15.79
C PHE A 132 12.51 8.24 -16.57
N THR A 133 13.53 8.78 -15.90
CA THR A 133 14.80 9.17 -16.55
C THR A 133 15.67 7.98 -16.95
N ARG A 134 15.51 6.82 -16.30
CA ARG A 134 16.34 5.63 -16.52
C ARG A 134 15.58 4.47 -17.16
N GLN A 135 14.33 4.71 -17.58
CA GLN A 135 13.44 3.64 -18.02
C GLN A 135 13.93 2.97 -19.31
N LYS A 136 13.50 1.71 -19.47
CA LYS A 136 13.54 1.00 -20.75
C LYS A 136 12.26 1.31 -21.52
N VAL A 137 12.28 1.13 -22.82
CA VAL A 137 11.09 1.22 -23.66
C VAL A 137 10.66 -0.18 -24.08
N ARG A 138 9.35 -0.44 -24.09
CA ARG A 138 8.79 -1.77 -24.32
C ARG A 138 7.91 -1.79 -25.57
N CYS A 139 8.05 -2.82 -26.39
CA CYS A 139 7.14 -3.06 -27.50
C CYS A 139 5.82 -3.66 -26.98
N VAL A 140 4.68 -3.08 -27.40
CA VAL A 140 3.35 -3.58 -27.01
C VAL A 140 3.04 -4.93 -27.66
N LYS A 141 3.55 -5.19 -28.86
CA LYS A 141 3.24 -6.38 -29.67
C LYS A 141 4.02 -7.62 -29.23
N CYS A 142 5.34 -7.51 -29.06
CA CYS A 142 6.20 -8.66 -28.72
C CYS A 142 6.75 -8.65 -27.29
N GLY A 143 6.55 -7.55 -26.54
CA GLY A 143 7.03 -7.43 -25.16
C GLY A 143 8.53 -7.17 -25.00
N GLU A 144 9.30 -7.14 -26.09
CA GLU A 144 10.75 -6.86 -26.07
C GLU A 144 11.06 -5.49 -25.44
N SER A 145 12.12 -5.44 -24.64
CA SER A 145 12.50 -4.25 -23.86
C SER A 145 13.85 -3.70 -24.29
N TYR A 146 13.88 -2.45 -24.75
CA TYR A 146 15.10 -1.78 -25.20
C TYR A 146 15.59 -0.76 -24.20
N ARG A 147 16.91 -0.67 -24.01
CA ARG A 147 17.52 0.37 -23.16
C ARG A 147 17.39 1.78 -23.75
N ARG A 148 17.30 1.90 -25.07
CA ARG A 148 17.14 3.16 -25.80
C ARG A 148 16.09 2.97 -26.89
N MET A 149 15.41 4.05 -27.26
CA MET A 149 14.45 4.04 -28.36
C MET A 149 15.17 3.68 -29.68
N PRO A 150 14.69 2.67 -30.43
CA PRO A 150 15.23 2.40 -31.76
C PRO A 150 15.07 3.62 -32.68
N LEU A 151 16.08 3.94 -33.48
CA LEU A 151 16.05 5.09 -34.41
C LEU A 151 14.91 5.01 -35.43
N ALA A 152 14.48 3.78 -35.76
CA ALA A 152 13.33 3.55 -36.63
C ALA A 152 11.97 3.91 -36.00
N GLY A 153 11.93 4.28 -34.71
CA GLY A 153 10.70 4.56 -33.95
C GLY A 153 9.78 3.36 -33.73
N LYS A 154 10.12 2.19 -34.30
CA LYS A 154 9.36 0.93 -34.23
C LYS A 154 10.22 -0.18 -33.67
N CYS A 155 9.57 -1.25 -33.23
CA CYS A 155 10.25 -2.43 -32.71
C CYS A 155 11.08 -3.11 -33.82
N ILE A 156 12.38 -3.28 -33.54
CA ILE A 156 13.38 -3.88 -34.44
C ILE A 156 13.62 -5.38 -34.17
N ARG A 157 12.86 -5.99 -33.25
CA ARG A 157 13.01 -7.43 -32.93
C ARG A 157 12.58 -8.24 -34.14
N GLN A 158 13.44 -9.13 -34.59
CA GLN A 158 13.06 -10.16 -35.55
C GLN A 158 12.20 -11.20 -34.85
N ILE A 159 11.04 -11.47 -35.42
CA ILE A 159 10.15 -12.54 -34.99
C ILE A 159 10.33 -13.67 -35.99
N SER A 160 10.76 -14.83 -35.50
CA SER A 160 10.52 -16.07 -36.23
C SER A 160 9.04 -16.39 -36.03
N GLU A 161 8.25 -16.44 -37.10
CA GLU A 161 6.91 -16.98 -37.02
C GLU A 161 7.01 -18.41 -36.45
N GLY A 162 6.62 -18.57 -35.19
CA GLY A 162 6.48 -19.87 -34.57
C GLY A 162 5.29 -20.55 -35.24
N THR A 163 5.58 -21.56 -36.04
CA THR A 163 4.61 -22.45 -36.67
C THR A 163 3.68 -23.05 -35.61
N GLN A 164 2.47 -22.50 -35.48
CA GLN A 164 1.33 -23.23 -34.92
C GLN A 164 0.30 -23.38 -36.04
N GLY A 165 0.54 -24.38 -36.89
CA GLY A 165 -0.33 -24.76 -37.98
C GLY A 165 0.35 -25.79 -38.86
N PHE A 166 -0.15 -27.03 -38.84
CA PHE A 166 0.28 -28.15 -39.67
C PHE A 166 0.02 -27.86 -41.16
N SER A 167 0.89 -27.11 -41.84
CA SER A 167 0.90 -27.07 -43.31
C SER A 167 2.07 -26.25 -43.86
N GLY A 168 2.90 -26.90 -44.68
CA GLY A 168 3.54 -26.24 -45.80
C GLY A 168 5.02 -25.87 -45.62
N ILE A 169 5.84 -26.44 -46.49
CA ILE A 169 7.21 -26.04 -46.81
C ILE A 169 7.22 -24.53 -47.15
N GLY A 170 7.98 -23.72 -46.40
CA GLY A 170 8.08 -22.28 -46.61
C GLY A 170 9.33 -21.69 -45.96
N ILE A 171 10.01 -20.83 -46.71
CA ILE A 171 11.25 -20.11 -46.35
C ILE A 171 11.03 -19.37 -45.02
N SER A 172 11.97 -19.47 -44.07
CA SER A 172 11.92 -18.71 -42.82
C SER A 172 12.18 -17.22 -43.10
N GLU A 173 11.16 -16.50 -43.54
CA GLU A 173 11.18 -15.04 -43.59
C GLU A 173 11.19 -14.50 -42.14
N SER A 174 12.34 -13.97 -41.73
CA SER A 174 12.48 -13.25 -40.47
C SER A 174 11.80 -11.88 -40.57
N SER A 175 10.50 -11.83 -40.24
CA SER A 175 9.76 -10.57 -40.25
C SER A 175 10.12 -9.72 -39.03
N ILE A 176 10.35 -8.42 -39.25
CA ILE A 176 10.58 -7.45 -38.16
C ILE A 176 9.24 -7.17 -37.50
N CYS A 177 9.18 -7.23 -36.17
CA CYS A 177 7.95 -7.03 -35.39
C CYS A 177 7.14 -5.80 -35.82
N GLY A 178 7.83 -4.67 -36.00
CA GLY A 178 7.25 -3.40 -36.46
C GLY A 178 6.26 -2.75 -35.48
N GLY A 179 6.07 -3.31 -34.29
CA GLY A 179 5.13 -2.82 -33.27
C GLY A 179 5.56 -1.48 -32.65
N ASN A 180 4.59 -0.78 -32.06
CA ASN A 180 4.83 0.48 -31.37
C ASN A 180 5.60 0.23 -30.06
N VAL A 181 6.56 1.11 -29.78
CA VAL A 181 7.44 1.06 -28.62
C VAL A 181 7.05 2.20 -27.70
N ILE A 182 6.67 1.88 -26.47
CA ILE A 182 6.13 2.83 -25.49
C ILE A 182 7.05 2.96 -24.27
N LEU A 183 6.93 4.09 -23.58
CA LEU A 183 7.55 4.29 -22.26
C LEU A 183 6.88 3.37 -21.23
N THR A 184 7.66 2.80 -20.32
CA THR A 184 7.13 1.96 -19.22
C THR A 184 6.55 2.78 -18.08
N VAL A 185 7.07 3.99 -17.88
CA VAL A 185 6.62 4.98 -16.90
C VAL A 185 6.18 6.21 -17.69
N SER A 186 4.92 6.58 -17.56
CA SER A 186 4.36 7.77 -18.21
C SER A 186 4.59 9.03 -17.36
N GLU A 187 4.56 10.20 -18.01
CA GLU A 187 4.59 11.49 -17.31
C GLU A 187 3.46 11.61 -16.27
N GLY A 188 2.25 11.16 -16.64
CA GLY A 188 1.10 11.18 -15.73
C GLY A 188 1.32 10.41 -14.43
N ALA A 189 2.12 9.34 -14.45
CA ALA A 189 2.49 8.61 -13.24
C ALA A 189 3.39 9.45 -12.31
N VAL A 190 4.29 10.26 -12.87
CA VAL A 190 5.17 11.16 -12.11
C VAL A 190 4.38 12.34 -11.52
N ARG A 191 3.47 12.94 -12.29
CA ARG A 191 2.68 14.12 -11.88
C ARG A 191 1.50 13.81 -10.95
N LYS A 192 1.07 12.56 -10.85
CA LYS A 192 -0.17 12.11 -10.19
C LYS A 192 -0.41 12.72 -8.80
N TYR A 193 0.64 12.84 -7.99
CA TYR A 193 0.54 13.25 -6.59
C TYR A 193 0.89 14.71 -6.32
N ILE A 194 1.39 15.45 -7.30
CA ILE A 194 1.84 16.85 -7.11
C ILE A 194 0.68 17.73 -6.63
N GLN A 195 -0.42 17.73 -7.38
CA GLN A 195 -1.62 18.53 -7.06
C GLN A 195 -2.22 18.17 -5.69
N VAL A 196 -2.21 16.87 -5.36
CA VAL A 196 -2.76 16.39 -4.08
C VAL A 196 -1.88 16.85 -2.93
N THR A 197 -0.56 16.73 -3.08
CA THR A 197 0.41 17.13 -2.06
C THR A 197 0.33 18.63 -1.79
N GLN A 198 0.27 19.46 -2.83
CA GLN A 198 0.11 20.92 -2.68
C GLN A 198 -1.17 21.29 -1.93
N LYS A 199 -2.30 20.71 -2.32
CA LYS A 199 -3.59 20.96 -1.66
C LYS A 199 -3.55 20.63 -0.16
N ILE A 200 -2.96 19.49 0.21
CA ILE A 200 -2.83 19.09 1.63
C ILE A 200 -1.97 20.08 2.40
N MET A 201 -0.86 20.52 1.80
CA MET A 201 0.05 21.46 2.44
C MET A 201 -0.60 22.83 2.69
N GLU A 202 -1.49 23.26 1.79
CA GLU A 202 -2.24 24.51 1.91
C GLU A 202 -3.36 24.40 2.97
N GLU A 203 -4.13 23.30 2.95
CA GLU A 203 -5.29 23.13 3.83
C GLU A 203 -4.91 22.81 5.28
N TYR A 204 -3.93 21.93 5.49
CA TYR A 204 -3.61 21.39 6.83
C TYR A 204 -2.31 21.93 7.41
N GLY A 205 -1.49 22.59 6.58
CA GLY A 205 -0.19 23.11 6.99
C GLY A 205 0.85 22.01 7.21
N VAL A 206 2.09 22.31 6.84
CA VAL A 206 3.28 21.50 7.17
C VAL A 206 4.45 22.44 7.46
N ASP A 207 5.52 21.92 8.05
CA ASP A 207 6.72 22.70 8.30
C ASP A 207 7.43 23.15 7.01
N ASP A 208 8.19 24.23 7.12
CA ASP A 208 8.83 24.88 5.98
C ASP A 208 9.83 23.98 5.26
N TYR A 209 10.48 23.04 5.97
CA TYR A 209 11.39 22.09 5.35
C TYR A 209 10.64 21.15 4.40
N THR A 210 9.53 20.54 4.85
CA THR A 210 8.69 19.72 3.99
C THR A 210 8.10 20.55 2.85
N LYS A 211 7.70 21.81 3.09
CA LYS A 211 7.22 22.71 2.02
C LYS A 211 8.25 22.93 0.92
N HIS A 212 9.46 23.32 1.29
CA HIS A 212 10.53 23.57 0.34
C HIS A 212 10.90 22.28 -0.41
N ARG A 213 10.94 21.13 0.27
CA ARG A 213 11.27 19.85 -0.34
C ARG A 213 10.25 19.43 -1.39
N VAL A 214 8.96 19.62 -1.13
CA VAL A 214 7.92 19.40 -2.15
C VAL A 214 8.08 20.40 -3.29
N GLY A 215 8.27 21.68 -3.00
CA GLY A 215 8.49 22.72 -4.02
C GLY A 215 9.63 22.37 -4.98
N TRP A 216 10.79 21.96 -4.44
CA TRP A 216 11.95 21.55 -5.23
C TRP A 216 11.65 20.33 -6.12
N MET A 217 10.90 19.36 -5.60
CA MET A 217 10.47 18.20 -6.38
C MET A 217 9.56 18.61 -7.54
N VAL A 218 8.58 19.48 -7.28
CA VAL A 218 7.67 19.99 -8.31
C VAL A 218 8.43 20.74 -9.39
N SER A 219 9.29 21.69 -9.03
CA SER A 219 10.13 22.41 -9.99
C SER A 219 11.04 21.48 -10.80
N SER A 220 11.57 20.41 -10.19
CA SER A 220 12.38 19.41 -10.88
C SER A 220 11.56 18.60 -11.90
N VAL A 221 10.31 18.26 -11.56
CA VAL A 221 9.40 17.60 -12.51
C VAL A 221 9.05 18.55 -13.66
N ASP A 222 8.68 19.80 -13.36
CA ASP A 222 8.29 20.77 -14.38
C ASP A 222 9.45 21.10 -15.33
N SER A 223 10.66 21.30 -14.81
CA SER A 223 11.85 21.52 -15.63
C SER A 223 12.18 20.34 -16.55
N LEU A 224 11.84 19.11 -16.17
CA LEU A 224 12.12 17.93 -16.98
C LEU A 224 11.17 17.77 -18.17
N PHE A 225 9.92 18.23 -18.03
CA PHE A 225 8.87 18.08 -19.05
C PHE A 225 8.60 19.35 -19.86
N THR A 226 9.01 20.52 -19.36
CA THR A 226 8.89 21.78 -20.09
C THR A 226 9.87 21.80 -21.25
N ASN A 227 9.38 22.09 -22.46
CA ASN A 227 10.21 22.22 -23.64
C ASN A 227 10.40 23.71 -23.94
N ASP A 228 11.61 24.24 -23.66
CA ASP A 228 11.94 25.66 -23.86
C ASP A 228 11.77 26.15 -25.31
N ARG A 229 11.61 25.23 -26.28
CA ARG A 229 11.37 25.57 -27.69
C ARG A 229 9.89 25.80 -28.02
N VAL A 230 8.97 25.43 -27.14
CA VAL A 230 7.52 25.54 -27.36
C VAL A 230 6.91 26.30 -26.19
N THR A 231 6.85 27.62 -26.29
CA THR A 231 6.09 28.46 -25.36
C THR A 231 4.64 28.51 -25.81
N VAL A 232 3.79 27.69 -25.19
CA VAL A 232 2.33 27.86 -25.30
C VAL A 232 1.97 29.00 -24.34
N MET A 233 1.76 30.21 -24.88
CA MET A 233 1.31 31.34 -24.08
C MET A 233 -0.21 31.33 -24.00
N THR A 234 -0.73 31.51 -22.79
CA THR A 234 -2.16 31.70 -22.55
C THR A 234 -2.50 33.18 -22.58
N LEU A 235 -3.77 33.53 -22.83
CA LEU A 235 -4.22 34.93 -22.85
C LEU A 235 -3.99 35.65 -21.50
N GLU A 236 -3.98 34.89 -20.40
CA GLU A 236 -3.71 35.40 -19.05
C GLU A 236 -2.26 35.81 -18.83
N ASP A 237 -1.31 35.29 -19.62
CA ASP A 237 0.10 35.67 -19.54
C ASP A 237 0.39 37.07 -20.13
N PHE A 238 -0.58 37.66 -20.83
CA PHE A 238 -0.46 38.96 -21.50
C PHE A 238 -1.22 40.10 -20.79
N ILE A 239 -1.94 39.80 -19.70
CA ILE A 239 -2.69 40.78 -18.89
C ILE A 239 -1.91 41.04 -17.61
#